data_AF-A0A496D402-F1
#
_entry.id   AF-A0A496D402-F1
#
_cell.length_a   1.000
_cell.length_b   1.000
_cell.length_c   1.000
_cell.angle_alpha   90.00
_cell.angle_beta   90.00
_cell.angle_gamma   90.00
#
_symmetry.space_group_name_H-M   'P 1'
#
loop_
_entity.id
_entity.type
_entity.pdbx_description
1 polymer ?
#
loop_
_entity_poly.entity_id
_entity_poly.type
_entity_poly.pdbx_seq_one_letter_code
_entity_poly.pdbx_strand_id
1 'polypeptide(L)'
;MTKISGSAGNLTYRILEGKQVMMGRIQKMTNPKTALQVNQRIKFPNIVAMYRAFHGLLKESFEKKRKGRRSKDVSDFNRFMSANLQSAPVFLTQSESAAGYSFAGYGGRSCAKYR
;
A
#
# COMPACT_ATOMS: atom_id res chain seq x y z
N MET A 1 -1.23 -14.47 34.46
CA MET A 1 -0.02 -14.77 33.67
C MET A 1 0.14 -13.74 32.56
N THR A 2 1.23 -12.97 32.59
CA THR A 2 1.59 -12.01 31.53
C THR A 2 1.95 -12.78 30.26
N LYS A 3 1.12 -12.67 29.23
CA LYS A 3 1.34 -13.36 27.95
C LYS A 3 2.51 -12.68 27.22
N ILE A 4 3.65 -13.36 27.14
CA ILE A 4 4.89 -12.78 26.60
C ILE A 4 4.89 -12.95 25.08
N SER A 5 4.93 -11.83 24.35
CA SER A 5 5.15 -11.82 22.90
C SER A 5 6.43 -11.03 22.62
N GLY A 6 7.32 -11.56 21.80
CA GLY A 6 8.63 -10.97 21.59
C GLY A 6 9.64 -11.92 20.97
N SER A 7 10.91 -11.55 20.98
CA SER A 7 12.01 -12.35 20.44
C SER A 7 13.17 -12.35 21.44
N ALA A 8 13.77 -13.50 21.71
CA ALA A 8 15.01 -13.62 22.48
C ALA A 8 16.04 -14.37 21.62
N GLY A 9 17.07 -13.65 21.17
CA GLY A 9 18.09 -14.19 20.27
C GLY A 9 17.49 -14.80 19.00
N ASN A 10 17.69 -16.11 18.84
CA ASN A 10 17.23 -16.91 17.71
C ASN A 10 15.82 -17.48 17.89
N LEU A 11 15.09 -17.10 18.95
CA LEU A 11 13.75 -17.60 19.23
C LEU A 11 12.73 -16.46 19.20
N THR A 12 11.54 -16.77 18.71
CA THR A 12 10.39 -15.86 18.65
C THR A 12 9.23 -16.50 19.41
N TYR A 13 8.63 -15.72 20.31
CA TYR A 13 7.51 -16.12 21.15
C TYR A 13 6.22 -15.60 20.53
N ARG A 14 5.28 -16.51 20.24
CA ARG A 14 3.96 -16.17 19.71
C ARG A 14 2.88 -16.90 20.50
N ILE A 15 1.70 -16.30 20.54
CA ILE A 15 0.52 -16.92 21.12
C ILE A 15 -0.32 -17.46 19.97
N LEU A 16 -0.49 -18.77 19.91
CA LEU A 16 -1.37 -19.46 18.98
C LEU A 16 -2.46 -20.15 19.80
N GLU A 17 -3.72 -19.83 19.53
CA GLU A 17 -4.88 -20.43 20.20
C GLU A 17 -4.80 -20.38 21.74
N GLY A 18 -4.27 -19.29 22.29
CA GLY A 18 -4.11 -19.10 23.73
C GLY A 18 -2.91 -19.84 24.36
N LYS A 19 -2.17 -20.65 23.59
CA LYS A 19 -0.93 -21.31 24.02
C LYS A 19 0.30 -20.54 23.55
N GLN A 20 1.33 -20.50 24.38
CA GLN A 20 2.62 -19.90 24.03
C GLN A 20 3.46 -20.90 23.23
N VAL A 21 3.78 -20.54 21.99
CA VAL A 21 4.59 -21.35 21.07
C VAL A 21 5.92 -20.63 20.83
N MET A 22 7.01 -21.37 20.90
CA MET A 22 8.36 -20.90 20.60
C MET A 22 8.76 -21.37 19.21
N MET A 23 9.15 -20.42 18.36
CA MET A 23 9.54 -20.68 16.97
C MET A 23 10.95 -20.16 16.73
N GLY A 24 11.74 -20.88 15.93
CA GLY A 24 13.02 -20.37 15.42
C GLY A 24 12.81 -19.05 14.67
N ARG A 25 13.69 -18.07 14.93
CA ARG A 25 13.63 -16.77 14.28
C ARG A 25 13.91 -16.95 12.80
N ILE A 26 12.97 -16.51 11.98
CA ILE A 26 13.11 -16.53 10.53
C ILE A 26 14.20 -15.51 10.16
N GLN A 27 15.39 -16.00 9.78
CA GLN A 27 16.50 -15.16 9.35
C GLN A 27 16.60 -15.01 7.84
N LYS A 28 16.13 -16.01 7.08
CA LYS A 28 16.13 -16.01 5.62
C LYS A 28 14.70 -16.19 5.14
N MET A 29 14.25 -15.27 4.31
CA MET A 29 12.94 -15.32 3.69
C MET A 29 13.13 -15.70 2.22
N THR A 30 12.41 -16.72 1.74
CA THR A 30 12.57 -17.25 0.37
C THR A 30 12.19 -16.22 -0.71
N ASN A 31 11.26 -15.31 -0.41
CA ASN A 31 10.86 -14.23 -1.31
C ASN A 31 10.70 -12.93 -0.51
N PRO A 32 11.82 -12.25 -0.20
CA PRO A 32 11.77 -10.97 0.49
C PRO A 32 11.15 -9.92 -0.45
N LYS A 33 10.22 -9.12 0.06
CA LYS A 33 9.66 -8.01 -0.72
C LYS A 33 10.77 -7.02 -1.04
N THR A 34 10.95 -6.70 -2.31
CA THR A 34 11.94 -5.68 -2.70
C THR A 34 11.45 -4.29 -2.30
N ALA A 35 12.38 -3.36 -2.07
CA ALA A 35 12.02 -1.96 -1.79
C ALA A 35 11.10 -1.36 -2.86
N LEU A 36 11.33 -1.69 -4.14
CA LEU A 36 10.47 -1.26 -5.25
C LEU A 36 9.03 -1.78 -5.11
N GLN A 37 8.85 -3.05 -4.72
CA GLN A 37 7.53 -3.64 -4.51
C GLN A 37 6.80 -2.98 -3.32
N VAL A 38 7.53 -2.69 -2.24
CA VAL A 38 6.99 -1.98 -1.07
C VAL A 38 6.56 -0.57 -1.47
N ASN A 39 7.40 0.16 -2.21
CA ASN A 39 7.10 1.51 -2.67
C ASN A 39 5.87 1.57 -3.57
N GLN A 40 5.73 0.62 -4.50
CA GLN A 40 4.54 0.51 -5.34
C GLN A 40 3.27 0.25 -4.51
N ARG A 41 3.35 -0.60 -3.49
CA ARG A 41 2.22 -0.90 -2.59
C ARG A 41 1.81 0.30 -1.73
N ILE A 42 2.74 1.16 -1.34
CA ILE A 42 2.45 2.40 -0.59
C ILE A 42 1.82 3.44 -1.52
N LYS A 43 2.32 3.58 -2.75
CA LYS A 43 1.88 4.59 -3.71
C LYS A 43 0.45 4.32 -4.24
N PHE A 44 0.14 3.06 -4.53
CA PHE A 44 -1.09 2.67 -5.22
C PHE A 44 -2.39 3.11 -4.52
N PRO A 45 -2.58 2.88 -3.19
CA PRO A 45 -3.79 3.30 -2.48
C PRO A 45 -4.04 4.81 -2.51
N ASN A 46 -2.98 5.63 -2.44
CA ASN A 46 -3.10 7.09 -2.47
C ASN A 46 -3.63 7.59 -3.81
N ILE A 47 -3.10 7.06 -4.91
CA ILE A 47 -3.56 7.43 -6.27
C ILE A 47 -5.01 6.99 -6.47
N VAL A 48 -5.38 5.79 -6.02
CA VAL A 48 -6.76 5.31 -6.12
C VAL A 48 -7.71 6.17 -5.28
N ALA A 49 -7.31 6.56 -4.07
CA ALA A 49 -8.10 7.44 -3.20
C ALA A 49 -8.32 8.81 -3.86
N MET A 50 -7.27 9.39 -4.44
CA MET A 50 -7.35 10.64 -5.18
C MET A 50 -8.30 10.53 -6.38
N TYR A 51 -8.20 9.47 -7.19
CA TYR A 51 -9.13 9.27 -8.30
C TYR A 51 -10.57 9.21 -7.80
N ARG A 52 -10.84 8.46 -6.72
CA ARG A 52 -12.19 8.35 -6.15
C ARG A 52 -12.74 9.70 -5.68
N ALA A 53 -11.91 10.54 -5.08
CA ALA A 53 -12.31 11.88 -4.63
C ALA A 53 -12.69 12.78 -5.81
N PHE A 54 -11.94 12.70 -6.91
CA PHE A 54 -12.10 13.60 -8.06
C PHE A 54 -12.79 12.97 -9.29
N HIS A 55 -13.29 11.74 -9.21
CA HIS A 55 -13.76 11.00 -10.37
C HIS A 55 -14.86 11.72 -11.17
N GLY A 56 -15.72 12.50 -10.50
CA GLY A 56 -16.76 13.30 -11.14
C GLY A 56 -16.20 14.43 -12.01
N LEU A 57 -15.09 15.04 -11.59
CA LEU A 57 -14.37 16.07 -12.35
C LEU A 57 -13.45 15.46 -13.42
N LEU A 58 -12.98 14.23 -13.19
CA LEU A 58 -12.08 13.49 -14.07
C LEU A 58 -12.80 12.77 -15.22
N LYS A 59 -14.13 12.87 -15.28
CA LYS A 59 -14.93 12.27 -16.36
C LYS A 59 -14.61 13.01 -17.66
N GLU A 60 -14.16 12.27 -18.67
CA GLU A 60 -13.80 12.80 -20.00
C GLU A 60 -12.62 13.79 -20.02
N SER A 61 -11.91 14.00 -18.91
CA SER A 61 -10.77 14.93 -18.83
C SER A 61 -9.54 14.47 -19.61
N PHE A 62 -9.53 13.23 -20.10
CA PHE A 62 -8.44 12.70 -20.90
C PHE A 62 -8.83 12.66 -22.37
N GLU A 63 -8.42 13.67 -23.14
CA GLU A 63 -8.68 13.80 -24.57
C GLU A 63 -8.01 12.68 -25.40
N LYS A 64 -6.77 12.33 -25.04
CA LYS A 64 -5.98 11.29 -25.73
C LYS A 64 -5.97 10.00 -24.93
N LYS A 65 -6.96 9.15 -25.19
CA LYS A 65 -7.00 7.77 -24.68
C LYS A 65 -6.26 6.86 -25.65
N ARG A 66 -5.31 6.07 -25.13
CA ARG A 66 -4.67 5.04 -25.95
C ARG A 66 -5.73 4.00 -26.32
N LYS A 67 -5.82 3.60 -27.59
CA LYS A 67 -6.67 2.47 -27.97
C LYS A 67 -6.17 1.21 -27.26
N GLY A 68 -7.06 0.55 -26.53
CA GLY A 68 -6.75 -0.70 -25.86
C GLY A 68 -6.50 -1.83 -26.86
N ARG A 69 -5.91 -2.94 -26.37
CA ARG A 69 -5.65 -4.16 -27.15
C ARG A 69 -6.89 -4.74 -27.84
N ARG A 70 -8.09 -4.37 -27.37
CA ARG A 70 -9.41 -4.81 -27.86
C ARG A 70 -10.20 -3.69 -28.54
N SER A 71 -9.53 -2.74 -29.22
CA SER A 71 -10.14 -1.61 -29.92
C SER A 71 -10.92 -0.58 -29.05
N LYS A 72 -11.23 -0.92 -27.80
CA LYS A 72 -11.88 0.01 -26.85
C LYS A 72 -10.86 0.96 -26.23
N ASP A 73 -11.18 2.25 -26.21
CA ASP A 73 -10.37 3.25 -25.52
C ASP A 73 -10.16 2.88 -24.05
N VAL A 74 -8.94 3.11 -23.57
CA VAL A 74 -8.58 2.92 -22.17
C VAL A 74 -9.43 3.87 -21.30
N SER A 75 -10.03 3.36 -20.22
CA SER A 75 -10.86 4.17 -19.31
C SER A 75 -10.09 5.32 -18.66
N ASP A 76 -10.80 6.37 -18.25
CA ASP A 76 -10.21 7.53 -17.54
C ASP A 76 -9.46 7.09 -16.28
N PHE A 77 -9.99 6.10 -15.56
CA PHE A 77 -9.31 5.45 -14.45
C PHE A 77 -7.93 4.90 -14.85
N ASN A 78 -7.88 4.07 -15.88
CA ASN A 78 -6.62 3.45 -16.30
C ASN A 78 -5.62 4.49 -16.83
N ARG A 79 -6.11 5.56 -17.48
CA ARG A 79 -5.28 6.67 -17.93
C ARG A 79 -4.73 7.47 -16.75
N PHE A 80 -5.57 7.80 -15.77
CA PHE A 80 -5.16 8.45 -14.54
C PHE A 80 -4.13 7.63 -13.76
N MET A 81 -4.38 6.33 -13.58
CA MET A 81 -3.45 5.43 -12.88
C MET A 81 -2.10 5.36 -13.61
N SER A 82 -2.08 5.21 -14.93
CA SER A 82 -0.82 5.11 -15.69
C SER A 82 0.01 6.39 -15.65
N ALA A 83 -0.62 7.57 -15.74
CA ALA A 83 0.07 8.85 -15.63
C ALA A 83 0.68 9.05 -14.22
N ASN A 84 -0.07 8.72 -13.17
CA ASN A 84 0.37 8.95 -11.79
C ASN A 84 1.29 7.85 -11.24
N LEU A 85 1.24 6.63 -11.77
CA LEU A 85 2.15 5.57 -11.33
C LEU A 85 3.60 5.83 -11.76
N GLN A 86 3.82 6.58 -12.86
CA GLN A 86 5.15 6.96 -13.34
C GLN A 86 5.80 8.12 -12.58
N SER A 87 5.03 8.88 -11.79
CA SER A 87 5.58 10.03 -11.04
C SER A 87 6.64 9.61 -10.00
N ALA A 88 7.51 10.53 -9.60
CA ALA A 88 8.44 10.28 -8.50
C ALA A 88 7.67 9.93 -7.21
N PRO A 89 8.15 8.96 -6.41
CA PRO A 89 7.51 8.65 -5.14
C PRO A 89 7.72 9.79 -4.15
N VAL A 90 6.64 10.22 -3.50
CA VAL A 90 6.69 11.13 -2.34
C VAL A 90 6.48 10.29 -1.09
N PHE A 91 7.47 10.29 -0.21
CA PHE A 91 7.39 9.60 1.06
C PHE A 91 6.99 10.58 2.15
N LEU A 92 5.99 10.20 2.94
CA LEU A 92 5.59 10.92 4.13
C LEU A 92 6.12 10.17 5.35
N THR A 93 6.48 10.90 6.39
CA THR A 93 6.71 10.33 7.71
C THR A 93 5.40 9.73 8.25
N GLN A 94 5.51 8.83 9.24
CA GLN A 94 4.32 8.23 9.87
C GLN A 94 3.42 9.29 10.51
N SER A 95 4.02 10.31 11.13
CA SER A 95 3.31 11.45 11.70
C SER A 95 2.56 12.23 10.63
N GLU A 96 3.19 12.51 9.49
CA GLU A 96 2.57 13.24 8.39
C GLU A 96 1.42 12.44 7.75
N SER A 97 1.61 11.13 7.55
CA SER A 97 0.56 10.26 7.05
C SER A 97 -0.63 10.20 8.00
N ALA A 98 -0.38 10.17 9.32
CA ALA A 98 -1.41 10.15 10.35
C ALA A 98 -2.13 11.50 10.49
N ALA A 99 -1.43 12.61 10.23
CA ALA A 99 -1.99 13.96 10.18
C ALA A 99 -2.88 14.21 8.95
N GLY A 100 -3.02 13.22 8.05
CA GLY A 100 -3.88 13.34 6.88
C GLY A 100 -3.20 13.94 5.65
N TYR A 101 -1.87 14.11 5.61
CA TYR A 101 -1.19 14.55 4.37
C TYR A 101 -1.27 13.52 3.23
N SER A 102 -1.85 12.33 3.48
CA SER A 102 -2.15 11.33 2.45
C SER A 102 -3.66 11.23 2.19
N PHE A 103 -4.04 11.14 0.91
CA PHE A 103 -5.44 10.93 0.51
C PHE A 103 -6.02 9.60 1.02
N ALA A 104 -5.20 8.54 1.15
CA ALA A 104 -5.67 7.28 1.72
C ALA A 104 -5.95 7.39 3.24
N GLY A 105 -5.18 8.23 3.95
CA GLY A 105 -5.36 8.49 5.39
C GLY A 105 -6.61 9.31 5.71
N TYR A 106 -7.03 10.22 4.81
CA TYR A 106 -8.22 11.07 4.99
C TYR A 106 -9.56 10.30 5.08
N GLY A 107 -9.58 9.02 4.68
CA GLY A 107 -10.81 8.21 4.60
C GLY A 107 -11.04 7.22 5.74
N GLY A 108 -10.36 7.36 6.88
CA GLY A 108 -10.54 6.49 8.06
C GLY A 108 -10.06 5.04 7.88
N ARG A 109 -9.49 4.68 6.73
CA ARG A 109 -8.87 3.38 6.51
C ARG A 109 -7.40 3.51 6.85
N SER A 110 -7.05 3.14 8.08
CA SER A 110 -5.67 3.04 8.54
C SER A 110 -4.82 2.41 7.44
N CYS A 111 -3.82 3.13 6.93
CA CYS A 111 -2.77 2.53 6.13
C CYS A 111 -2.25 1.33 6.94
N ALA A 112 -2.55 0.12 6.46
CA ALA A 112 -2.11 -1.10 7.12
C ALA A 112 -0.62 -0.93 7.38
N LYS A 113 -0.22 -1.06 8.66
CA LYS A 113 1.18 -1.00 9.06
C LYS A 113 1.92 -2.04 8.22
N TYR A 114 2.57 -1.60 7.15
CA TYR A 114 3.45 -2.43 6.35
C TYR A 114 4.70 -2.60 7.21
N ARG A 115 4.64 -3.60 8.09
CA ARG A 115 5.76 -4.12 8.87
C ARG A 115 6.48 -5.20 8.09
#